data_AF-A0A2V7YUX9-F1
#
_entry.id   AF-A0A2V7YUX9-F1
#
_cell.length_a   1.000
_cell.length_b   1.000
_cell.length_c   1.000
_cell.angle_alpha   90.00
_cell.angle_beta   90.00
_cell.angle_gamma   90.00
#
_symmetry.space_group_name_H-M   'P 1'
#
loop_
_entity.id
_entity.type
_entity.pdbx_description
1 polymer ?
#
loop_
_entity_poly.entity_id
_entity_poly.type
_entity_poly.pdbx_seq_one_letter_code
_entity_poly.pdbx_strand_id
1 'polypeptide(L)'
;MAATMPTVHVYQAALLDYLLRNDESGLTHAYDLGRTSFDAGCGLLQILHVHEKALGIILDSAPIDDEIRRRVNASAKFLTEALSPFAMATHGYRDLLKTRS
;
A
#
# COMPACT_ATOMS: atom_id res chain seq x y z
N MET A 1 5.16 -2.39 21.72
CA MET A 1 3.95 -2.78 20.95
C MET A 1 4.44 -3.50 19.71
N ALA A 2 3.86 -4.66 19.37
CA ALA A 2 4.29 -5.42 18.20
C ALA A 2 3.98 -4.61 16.92
N ALA A 3 4.98 -4.45 16.05
CA ALA A 3 4.79 -3.85 14.74
C ALA A 3 3.71 -4.65 14.00
N THR A 4 2.66 -3.97 13.55
CA THR A 4 1.50 -4.59 12.90
C THR A 4 1.21 -3.85 11.60
N MET A 5 0.81 -4.59 10.57
CA MET A 5 0.38 -4.03 9.30
C MET A 5 -0.71 -2.95 9.51
N PRO A 6 -0.63 -1.79 8.84
CA PRO A 6 -1.66 -0.78 8.94
C PRO A 6 -2.96 -1.34 8.39
N THR A 7 -4.03 -1.13 9.17
CA THR A 7 -5.37 -1.43 8.68
C THR A 7 -5.69 -0.50 7.51
N VAL A 8 -6.57 -0.95 6.61
CA VAL A 8 -7.02 -0.13 5.47
C VAL A 8 -7.56 1.22 5.94
N HIS A 9 -8.26 1.26 7.06
CA HIS A 9 -8.83 2.50 7.62
C HIS A 9 -7.75 3.48 8.10
N VAL A 10 -6.71 3.01 8.79
CA VAL A 10 -5.59 3.88 9.23
C VAL A 10 -4.84 4.44 8.03
N TYR A 11 -4.57 3.58 7.05
CA TYR A 11 -3.91 4.00 5.81
C TYR A 11 -4.76 4.99 5.02
N GLN A 12 -6.07 4.74 4.89
CA GLN A 12 -7.02 5.62 4.22
C GLN A 12 -7.05 7.01 4.87
N ALA A 13 -7.11 7.09 6.20
CA ALA A 13 -7.12 8.37 6.89
C ALA A 13 -5.83 9.16 6.62
N ALA A 14 -4.66 8.51 6.69
CA ALA A 14 -3.38 9.14 6.39
C ALA A 14 -3.26 9.59 4.93
N LEU A 15 -3.71 8.74 3.98
CA LEU A 15 -3.70 9.05 2.55
C LEU A 15 -4.64 10.23 2.24
N LEU A 16 -5.86 10.23 2.79
CA LEU A 16 -6.82 11.31 2.59
C LEU A 16 -6.31 12.63 3.14
N ASP A 17 -5.73 12.62 4.34
CA ASP A 17 -5.15 13.82 4.95
C ASP A 17 -4.02 14.40 4.08
N TYR A 18 -3.12 13.54 3.58
CA TYR A 18 -2.08 13.96 2.64
C TYR A 18 -2.66 14.51 1.33
N LEU A 19 -3.67 13.85 0.74
CA LEU A 19 -4.29 14.32 -0.51
C LEU A 19 -4.98 15.68 -0.36
N LEU A 20 -5.50 16.00 0.83
CA LEU A 20 -6.16 17.28 1.11
C LEU A 20 -5.17 18.41 1.42
N ARG A 21 -4.05 18.09 2.09
CA ARG A 21 -3.10 19.08 2.61
C ARG A 21 -1.85 19.24 1.76
N ASN A 22 -1.42 18.16 1.11
CA ASN A 22 -0.22 18.06 0.28
C ASN A 22 1.04 18.61 0.98
N ASP A 23 1.25 18.20 2.24
CA ASP A 23 2.34 18.70 3.09
C ASP A 23 3.33 17.59 3.51
N GLU A 24 4.48 18.01 4.01
CA GLU A 24 5.57 17.13 4.48
C GLU A 24 5.16 16.26 5.68
N SER A 25 4.16 16.67 6.45
CA SER A 25 3.68 15.90 7.60
C SER A 25 2.97 14.63 7.14
N GLY A 26 2.21 14.71 6.05
CA GLY A 26 1.59 13.55 5.41
C GLY A 26 2.62 12.58 4.82
N LEU A 27 3.69 13.08 4.22
CA LEU A 27 4.79 12.24 3.72
C LEU A 27 5.57 11.56 4.85
N THR A 28 5.80 12.27 5.96
CA THR A 28 6.41 11.70 7.16
C THR A 28 5.56 10.57 7.73
N HIS A 29 4.25 10.78 7.82
CA HIS A 29 3.32 9.74 8.27
C HIS A 29 3.29 8.54 7.31
N ALA A 30 3.32 8.77 5.99
CA ALA A 30 3.40 7.70 5.00
C ALA A 30 4.70 6.88 5.15
N TYR A 31 5.83 7.54 5.41
CA TYR A 31 7.11 6.87 5.70
C TYR A 31 7.02 5.99 6.94
N ASP A 32 6.44 6.51 8.04
CA ASP A 32 6.30 5.73 9.29
C ASP A 32 5.36 4.54 9.12
N LEU A 33 4.26 4.68 8.36
CA LEU A 33 3.40 3.54 8.01
C LEU A 33 4.17 2.47 7.23
N GLY A 34 4.98 2.87 6.25
CA GLY A 34 5.82 1.96 5.49
C GLY A 34 6.87 1.26 6.36
N ARG A 35 7.59 2.02 7.19
CA ARG A 35 8.64 1.52 8.08
C ARG A 35 8.09 0.55 9.11
N THR A 36 7.00 0.90 9.80
CA THR A 36 6.37 0.01 10.79
C THR A 36 5.83 -1.27 10.15
N SER A 37 5.32 -1.21 8.92
CA SER A 37 4.91 -2.40 8.17
C SER A 37 6.09 -3.29 7.81
N PHE A 38 7.20 -2.69 7.39
CA PHE A 38 8.43 -3.41 7.09
C PHE A 38 8.96 -4.13 8.33
N ASP A 39 8.98 -3.45 9.48
CA ASP A 39 9.37 -4.02 10.77
C ASP A 39 8.42 -5.14 11.22
N ALA A 40 7.14 -5.08 10.84
CA ALA A 40 6.16 -6.15 11.04
C ALA A 40 6.33 -7.35 10.09
N GLY A 41 7.30 -7.30 9.18
CA GLY A 41 7.56 -8.34 8.18
C GLY A 41 6.61 -8.33 6.99
N CYS A 42 5.85 -7.25 6.78
CA CYS A 42 4.96 -7.13 5.63
C CYS A 42 5.76 -7.04 4.32
N GLY A 43 5.27 -7.74 3.29
CA GLY A 43 5.78 -7.65 1.93
C GLY A 43 5.27 -6.42 1.19
N LEU A 44 6.01 -5.99 0.17
CA LEU A 44 5.66 -4.83 -0.67
C LEU A 44 4.25 -4.94 -1.27
N LEU A 45 3.87 -6.11 -1.79
CA LEU A 45 2.54 -6.31 -2.38
C LEU A 45 1.40 -6.17 -1.36
N GLN A 46 1.65 -6.46 -0.08
CA GLN A 46 0.64 -6.27 0.96
C GLN A 46 0.36 -4.77 1.18
N ILE A 47 1.39 -3.93 1.09
CA ILE A 47 1.24 -2.46 1.19
C ILE A 47 0.55 -1.89 -0.03
N LEU A 48 0.88 -2.37 -1.23
CA LEU A 48 0.18 -1.98 -2.46
C LEU A 48 -1.31 -2.34 -2.41
N HIS A 49 -1.65 -3.52 -1.88
CA HIS A 49 -3.05 -3.94 -1.71
C HIS A 49 -3.81 -3.05 -0.71
N VAL A 50 -3.16 -2.63 0.36
CA VAL A 50 -3.75 -1.65 1.31
C VAL A 50 -3.96 -0.30 0.64
N HIS A 51 -2.98 0.16 -0.14
CA HIS A 51 -3.09 1.41 -0.89
C HIS A 51 -4.24 1.37 -1.89
N GLU A 52 -4.34 0.31 -2.70
CA GLU A 52 -5.42 0.12 -3.68
C GLU A 52 -6.80 0.19 -3.01
N LYS A 53 -6.99 -0.52 -1.89
CA LYS A 53 -8.26 -0.49 -1.15
C LYS A 53 -8.56 0.89 -0.56
N ALA A 54 -7.57 1.51 0.07
CA ALA A 54 -7.73 2.84 0.67
C ALA A 54 -8.09 3.89 -0.38
N LEU A 55 -7.40 3.87 -1.52
CA LEU A 55 -7.67 4.76 -2.65
C LEU A 55 -9.08 4.51 -3.21
N GLY A 56 -9.48 3.24 -3.38
CA GLY A 56 -10.83 2.90 -3.81
C GLY A 56 -11.92 3.50 -2.93
N ILE A 57 -11.78 3.40 -1.59
CA ILE A 57 -12.73 3.98 -0.64
C ILE A 57 -12.78 5.52 -0.75
N ILE A 58 -11.63 6.17 -0.92
CA ILE A 58 -11.55 7.63 -1.10
C ILE A 58 -12.27 8.05 -2.38
N LEU A 59 -12.02 7.34 -3.48
CA LEU A 59 -12.65 7.61 -4.77
C LEU A 59 -14.16 7.34 -4.73
N ASP A 60 -14.59 6.32 -3.99
CA ASP A 60 -16.02 6.00 -3.82
C ASP A 60 -16.79 7.09 -3.08
N SER A 61 -16.10 7.84 -2.22
CA SER A 61 -16.66 8.93 -1.44
C SER A 61 -16.57 10.29 -2.15
N ALA A 62 -15.87 10.37 -3.29
CA ALA A 62 -15.62 11.61 -4.02
C ALA A 62 -16.64 11.83 -5.15
N PRO A 63 -17.04 13.08 -5.44
CA PRO A 63 -17.92 13.41 -6.56
C PRO A 63 -17.13 13.42 -7.88
N ILE A 64 -16.59 12.26 -8.28
CA ILE A 64 -15.82 12.06 -9.50
C ILE A 64 -16.59 11.24 -10.52
N ASP A 65 -16.24 11.41 -11.79
CA ASP A 65 -16.79 10.62 -12.89
C ASP A 65 -16.41 9.13 -12.78
N ASP A 66 -17.37 8.25 -13.08
CA ASP A 66 -17.22 6.80 -12.96
C ASP A 66 -16.13 6.24 -13.89
N GLU A 67 -15.91 6.83 -15.06
CA GLU A 67 -14.86 6.41 -15.99
C GLU A 67 -13.48 6.75 -15.44
N ILE A 68 -13.32 7.94 -14.84
CA ILE A 68 -12.08 8.32 -14.15
C ILE A 68 -11.81 7.34 -12.99
N ARG A 69 -12.82 7.05 -12.17
CA ARG A 69 -12.73 6.07 -11.08
C ARG A 69 -12.26 4.70 -11.57
N ARG A 70 -12.89 4.17 -12.63
CA ARG A 70 -12.52 2.88 -13.23
C ARG A 70 -11.06 2.86 -13.70
N ARG A 71 -10.60 3.92 -14.36
CA ARG A 71 -9.21 4.02 -14.85
C ARG A 71 -8.19 4.05 -13.71
N VAL A 72 -8.47 4.79 -12.64
CA VAL A 72 -7.58 4.84 -11.47
C VAL A 72 -7.50 3.47 -10.81
N ASN A 73 -8.63 2.81 -10.55
CA ASN A 73 -8.64 1.46 -9.98
C ASN A 73 -7.90 0.45 -10.89
N ALA A 74 -8.08 0.51 -12.20
CA ALA A 74 -7.37 -0.35 -13.15
C ALA A 74 -5.85 -0.12 -13.13
N SER A 75 -5.40 1.13 -12.95
CA SER A 75 -3.97 1.46 -12.85
C SER A 75 -3.31 0.87 -11.60
N ALA A 76 -4.00 0.86 -10.46
CA ALA A 76 -3.51 0.26 -9.23
C ALA A 76 -3.36 -1.27 -9.38
N LYS A 77 -4.36 -1.93 -9.96
CA LYS A 77 -4.29 -3.36 -10.28
C LYS A 77 -3.14 -3.68 -11.24
N PHE A 78 -2.95 -2.87 -12.29
CA PHE A 78 -1.85 -3.04 -13.23
C PHE A 78 -0.48 -2.93 -12.52
N LEU A 79 -0.30 -1.97 -11.62
CA LEU A 79 0.93 -1.81 -10.86
C LEU A 79 1.23 -3.01 -9.97
N THR A 80 0.21 -3.56 -9.28
CA THR A 80 0.34 -4.77 -8.48
C THR A 80 0.86 -5.94 -9.33
N GLU A 81 0.28 -6.18 -10.51
CA GLU A 81 0.72 -7.25 -11.41
C GLU A 81 2.13 -7.02 -11.97
N ALA A 82 2.47 -5.78 -12.33
CA ALA A 82 3.80 -5.42 -12.79
C ALA A 82 4.89 -5.67 -11.73
N LEU A 83 4.54 -5.60 -10.45
CA LEU A 83 5.46 -5.81 -9.33
C LEU A 83 5.45 -7.26 -8.80
N SER A 84 4.51 -8.10 -9.23
CA SER A 84 4.43 -9.51 -8.85
C SER A 84 5.76 -10.27 -9.04
N PRO A 85 6.50 -10.15 -10.16
CA PRO A 85 7.78 -10.84 -10.34
C PRO A 85 8.86 -10.43 -9.33
N PHE A 86 8.88 -9.15 -8.92
CA PHE A 86 9.86 -8.63 -7.96
C PHE A 86 9.59 -9.15 -6.54
N ALA A 87 8.31 -9.27 -6.18
CA ALA A 87 7.90 -9.88 -4.93
C ALA A 87 8.22 -11.37 -4.90
N MET A 88 7.96 -12.10 -6.00
CA MET A 88 8.28 -13.52 -6.10
C MET A 88 9.79 -13.79 -6.03
N ALA A 89 10.63 -12.95 -6.65
CA ALA A 89 12.08 -13.06 -6.58
C ALA A 89 12.63 -12.84 -5.16
N THR A 90 12.08 -11.86 -4.43
CA THR A 90 12.47 -11.58 -3.04
C THR A 90 11.97 -12.63 -2.05
N HIS A 91 10.78 -13.22 -2.27
CA HIS A 91 10.26 -14.33 -1.48
C HIS A 91 10.99 -15.66 -1.75
N GLY A 92 11.28 -15.98 -3.01
CA GLY A 92 12.06 -17.17 -3.37
C GLY A 92 13.46 -17.16 -2.75
N TYR A 93 14.09 -15.99 -2.65
CA TYR A 93 15.37 -15.84 -1.94
C TYR A 93 15.26 -16.05 -0.42
N ARG A 94 14.17 -15.58 0.21
CA ARG A 94 13.92 -15.75 1.66
C ARG A 94 13.63 -17.22 2.03
N ASP A 95 12.92 -17.96 1.19
CA ASP A 95 12.62 -19.38 1.42
C ASP A 95 13.83 -20.29 1.20
N LEU A 96 14.70 -19.96 0.23
CA LEU A 96 15.99 -20.62 0.04
C LEU A 96 16.94 -20.43 1.22
N LEU A 97 16.90 -19.27 1.89
CA LEU A 97 17.70 -19.01 3.10
C LEU A 97 17.15 -19.75 4.34
N LYS A 98 15.83 -19.91 4.47
CA LYS A 98 15.20 -20.67 5.57
C LYS A 98 15.40 -22.18 5.48
N THR A 99 15.55 -22.72 4.27
CA THR A 99 15.76 -24.17 4.05
C THR A 99 17.20 -24.61 4.35
N ARG A 100 18.12 -23.66 4.60
CA ARG A 100 19.55 -23.90 4.87
C ARG A 100 19.97 -23.69 6.32
N SER A 101 19.03 -23.43 7.24
CA SER A 101 19.27 -23.36 8.70
C SER A 101 18.57 -24.52 9.40
#